data_AF-A0A7C1TSM5-F1
#
_entry.id   AF-A0A7C1TSM5-F1
#
_cell.length_a   1.000
_cell.length_b   1.000
_cell.length_c   1.000
_cell.angle_alpha   90.00
_cell.angle_beta   90.00
_cell.angle_gamma   90.00
#
_symmetry.space_group_name_H-M   'P 1'
#
loop_
_entity.id
_entity.type
_entity.pdbx_description
1 polymer ?
#
loop_
_entity_poly.entity_id
_entity_poly.type
_entity_poly.pdbx_seq_one_letter_code
_entity_poly.pdbx_strand_id
1 'polypeptide(L)'
;MKSARAKIVCTIGPATSSERMIASLIRAGMDVARLNLSHGTHAEHRRHIEAIRKWSRRLQRPVAILLDLQGIKIRIGKVEGGSVHLRKGGSVLLKPGDGITTDETLFISYPALLRDLKKGQRVLLDDGLILLEVAGRRRDALVARVKEGGALTD
;
A
#
# COMPACT_ATOMS: atom_id res chain seq x y z
N MET A 1 23.39 18.67 -26.71
CA MET A 1 22.58 18.69 -25.46
C MET A 1 23.41 18.07 -24.34
N LYS A 2 23.51 18.72 -23.17
CA LYS A 2 24.09 18.09 -21.97
C LYS A 2 23.24 16.88 -21.57
N SER A 3 23.88 15.79 -21.15
CA SER A 3 23.16 14.63 -20.62
C SER A 3 22.35 15.03 -19.39
N ALA A 4 21.14 14.48 -19.26
CA ALA A 4 20.32 14.69 -18.08
C ALA A 4 21.07 14.17 -16.84
N ARG A 5 21.20 15.03 -15.82
CA ARG A 5 21.86 14.66 -14.55
C ARG A 5 20.90 13.94 -13.60
N ALA A 6 19.60 14.24 -13.69
CA ALA A 6 18.56 13.57 -12.93
C ALA A 6 18.39 12.13 -13.44
N LYS A 7 18.14 11.21 -12.51
CA LYS A 7 17.95 9.79 -12.79
C LYS A 7 16.47 9.43 -12.80
N ILE A 8 16.07 8.55 -13.72
CA ILE A 8 14.69 8.16 -13.92
C ILE A 8 14.43 6.78 -13.29
N VAL A 9 13.49 6.73 -12.34
CA VAL A 9 12.98 5.50 -11.75
C VAL A 9 11.66 5.14 -12.42
N CYS A 10 11.53 3.93 -12.94
CA CYS A 10 10.26 3.42 -13.48
C CYS A 10 9.82 2.18 -12.72
N THR A 11 8.55 2.14 -12.30
CA THR A 11 7.95 0.94 -11.70
C THR A 11 7.60 -0.09 -12.78
N ILE A 12 8.00 -1.35 -12.56
CA ILE A 12 7.61 -2.46 -13.44
C ILE A 12 6.34 -3.10 -12.90
N GLY A 13 5.31 -3.17 -13.76
CA GLY A 13 3.99 -3.72 -13.43
C GLY A 13 3.25 -4.17 -14.68
N PRO A 14 1.94 -4.43 -14.62
CA PRO A 14 1.18 -4.98 -15.75
C PRO A 14 1.33 -4.21 -17.07
N ALA A 15 1.40 -2.87 -17.01
CA ALA A 15 1.58 -2.02 -18.18
C ALA A 15 3.00 -2.05 -18.78
N THR A 16 3.99 -2.51 -18.01
CA THR A 16 5.43 -2.37 -18.33
C THR A 16 6.20 -3.69 -18.22
N SER A 17 5.53 -4.81 -17.98
CA SER A 17 6.14 -6.13 -17.76
C SER A 17 6.62 -6.83 -19.03
N SER A 18 6.13 -6.42 -20.20
CA SER A 18 6.54 -7.05 -21.46
C SER A 18 8.00 -6.74 -21.78
N GLU A 19 8.71 -7.71 -22.33
CA GLU A 19 10.11 -7.57 -22.69
C GLU A 19 10.36 -6.40 -23.66
N ARG A 20 9.45 -6.19 -24.62
CA ARG A 20 9.50 -5.06 -25.56
C ARG A 20 9.37 -3.72 -24.84
N MET A 21 8.45 -3.63 -23.87
CA MET A 21 8.25 -2.39 -23.12
C MET A 21 9.45 -2.07 -22.22
N ILE A 22 10.02 -3.08 -21.54
CA ILE A 22 11.25 -2.91 -20.76
C ILE A 22 12.37 -2.37 -21.64
N ALA A 23 12.57 -2.93 -22.83
CA ALA A 23 13.57 -2.43 -23.78
C ALA A 23 13.30 -0.97 -24.18
N SER A 24 12.05 -0.61 -24.46
CA SER A 24 11.64 0.76 -24.80
C SER A 24 11.91 1.73 -23.66
N LEU A 25 11.61 1.36 -22.41
CA LEU A 25 11.88 2.19 -21.22
C LEU A 25 13.38 2.44 -21.04
N ILE A 26 14.21 1.41 -21.22
CA ILE A 26 15.67 1.56 -21.15
C ILE A 26 16.18 2.49 -22.25
N ARG A 27 15.67 2.36 -23.49
CA ARG A 27 16.02 3.27 -24.59
C ARG A 27 15.57 4.71 -24.30
N ALA A 28 14.39 4.88 -23.72
CA ALA A 28 13.81 6.18 -23.43
C ALA A 28 14.52 6.93 -22.30
N GLY A 29 15.18 6.23 -21.35
CA GLY A 29 15.86 6.93 -20.26
C GLY A 29 15.91 6.24 -18.90
N MET A 30 15.27 5.08 -18.72
CA MET A 30 15.19 4.45 -17.41
C MET A 30 16.59 4.12 -16.85
N ASP A 31 16.90 4.67 -15.66
CA ASP A 31 18.13 4.39 -14.92
C ASP A 31 17.90 3.35 -13.80
N VAL A 32 16.69 3.29 -13.25
CA VAL A 32 16.32 2.37 -12.17
C VAL A 32 14.97 1.72 -12.47
N ALA A 33 14.93 0.39 -12.43
CA ALA A 33 13.69 -0.37 -12.44
C ALA A 33 13.26 -0.68 -10.99
N ARG A 34 12.12 -0.14 -10.57
CA ARG A 34 11.49 -0.41 -9.26
C ARG A 34 10.56 -1.61 -9.38
N LEU A 35 10.79 -2.63 -8.57
CA LEU A 35 9.91 -3.79 -8.41
C LEU A 35 9.17 -3.65 -7.07
N ASN A 36 7.88 -3.32 -7.12
CA ASN A 36 7.05 -3.20 -5.93
C ASN A 36 6.59 -4.60 -5.48
N LEU A 37 7.13 -5.07 -4.36
CA LEU A 37 6.81 -6.40 -3.81
C LEU A 37 5.45 -6.46 -3.10
N SER A 38 4.72 -5.34 -3.00
CA SER A 38 3.31 -5.36 -2.55
C SER A 38 2.39 -6.06 -3.55
N HIS A 39 2.85 -6.29 -4.78
CA HIS A 39 2.10 -6.92 -5.87
C HIS A 39 2.97 -7.92 -6.62
N GLY A 40 2.32 -8.87 -7.31
CA GLY A 40 2.99 -9.85 -8.14
C GLY A 40 3.67 -10.97 -7.34
N THR A 41 3.98 -12.04 -8.04
CA THR A 41 4.63 -13.25 -7.51
C THR A 41 6.15 -13.16 -7.65
N HIS A 42 6.89 -13.93 -6.85
CA HIS A 42 8.34 -14.06 -7.01
C HIS A 42 8.73 -14.54 -8.43
N ALA A 43 7.91 -15.38 -9.06
CA ALA A 43 8.14 -15.87 -10.42
C ALA A 43 7.97 -14.76 -11.48
N GLU A 44 7.03 -13.84 -11.29
CA GLU A 44 6.89 -12.66 -12.16
C GLU A 44 8.07 -11.70 -11.98
N HIS A 45 8.43 -11.38 -10.72
CA HIS A 45 9.57 -10.51 -10.44
C HIS A 45 10.88 -11.08 -10.98
N ARG A 46 11.10 -12.40 -10.91
CA ARG A 46 12.23 -13.08 -11.55
C ARG A 46 12.28 -12.82 -13.06
N ARG A 47 11.15 -13.01 -13.75
CA ARG A 47 11.04 -12.76 -15.20
C ARG A 47 11.36 -11.30 -15.55
N HIS A 48 10.88 -10.35 -14.74
CA HIS A 48 11.22 -8.93 -14.92
C HIS A 48 12.73 -8.68 -14.75
N ILE A 49 13.35 -9.22 -13.70
CA ILE A 49 14.79 -9.06 -13.45
C ILE A 49 15.62 -9.60 -14.61
N GLU A 50 15.28 -10.78 -15.12
CA GLU A 50 15.95 -11.40 -16.27
C GLU A 50 15.85 -10.52 -17.52
N ALA A 51 14.65 -10.01 -17.83
CA ALA A 51 14.42 -9.11 -18.95
C ALA A 51 15.20 -7.79 -18.81
N ILE A 52 15.17 -7.16 -17.63
CA ILE A 52 15.92 -5.92 -17.36
C ILE A 52 17.42 -6.15 -17.56
N ARG A 53 17.98 -7.24 -17.01
CA ARG A 53 19.41 -7.56 -17.13
C ARG A 53 19.80 -7.88 -18.56
N LYS A 54 18.96 -8.61 -19.30
CA LYS A 54 19.15 -8.90 -20.72
C LYS A 54 19.25 -7.61 -21.55
N TRP A 55 18.29 -6.70 -21.39
CA TRP A 55 18.25 -5.46 -22.18
C TRP A 55 19.26 -4.41 -21.73
N SER A 56 19.55 -4.31 -20.44
CA SER A 56 20.62 -3.46 -19.93
C SER A 56 21.97 -3.82 -20.56
N ARG A 57 22.30 -5.12 -20.64
CA ARG A 57 23.51 -5.60 -21.33
C ARG A 57 23.45 -5.33 -22.84
N ARG A 58 22.34 -5.68 -23.49
CA ARG A 58 22.20 -5.55 -24.96
C ARG A 58 22.26 -4.09 -25.44
N LEU A 59 21.76 -3.16 -24.64
CA LEU A 59 21.75 -1.73 -24.96
C LEU A 59 22.97 -0.99 -24.39
N GLN A 60 23.84 -1.67 -23.65
CA GLN A 60 24.99 -1.08 -22.96
C GLN A 60 24.60 0.13 -22.08
N ARG A 61 23.44 0.02 -21.40
CA ARG A 61 22.94 1.04 -20.49
C ARG A 61 22.83 0.47 -19.09
N PRO A 62 23.53 1.02 -18.09
CA PRO A 62 23.41 0.56 -16.71
C PRO A 62 22.00 0.85 -16.19
N VAL A 63 21.35 -0.17 -15.64
CA VAL A 63 20.02 -0.06 -15.01
C VAL A 63 20.08 -0.71 -13.63
N ALA A 64 19.89 0.07 -12.58
CA ALA A 64 19.77 -0.46 -11.23
C ALA A 64 18.41 -1.16 -11.05
N ILE A 65 18.35 -2.15 -10.17
CA ILE A 65 17.09 -2.79 -9.78
C ILE A 65 16.85 -2.44 -8.32
N LEU A 66 15.72 -1.79 -8.04
CA LEU A 66 15.29 -1.42 -6.70
C LEU A 66 14.15 -2.37 -6.29
N LEU A 67 14.39 -3.20 -5.28
CA LEU A 67 13.34 -3.97 -4.64
C LEU A 67 12.67 -3.11 -3.58
N ASP A 68 11.39 -2.84 -3.78
CA ASP A 68 10.60 -2.03 -2.86
C ASP A 68 9.74 -2.94 -1.98
N LEU A 69 10.09 -3.00 -0.70
CA LEU A 69 9.45 -3.86 0.28
C LEU A 69 8.11 -3.25 0.70
N GLN A 70 7.07 -4.08 0.81
CA GLN A 70 5.73 -3.63 1.21
C GLN A 70 5.69 -2.93 2.58
N GLY A 71 6.62 -3.25 3.48
CA GLY A 71 6.57 -2.82 4.88
C GLY A 71 5.36 -3.40 5.61
N ILE A 72 5.06 -2.84 6.78
CA ILE A 72 3.88 -3.24 7.56
C ILE A 72 2.64 -2.58 6.94
N LYS A 73 1.90 -3.35 6.12
CA LYS A 73 0.60 -2.90 5.62
C LYS A 73 -0.49 -3.24 6.63
N ILE A 74 -0.88 -2.26 7.41
CA ILE A 74 -2.01 -2.37 8.34
C ILE A 74 -3.29 -2.34 7.52
N ARG A 75 -4.15 -3.33 7.70
CA ARG A 75 -5.44 -3.44 7.03
C ARG A 75 -6.55 -3.60 8.06
N ILE A 76 -7.77 -3.31 7.64
CA ILE A 76 -8.95 -3.73 8.37
C ILE A 76 -9.22 -5.22 8.14
N GLY A 77 -9.96 -5.85 9.05
CA GLY A 77 -10.57 -7.17 8.83
C GLY A 77 -11.69 -7.10 7.80
N LYS A 78 -12.14 -8.26 7.30
CA LYS A 78 -13.17 -8.37 6.25
C LYS A 78 -14.41 -7.57 6.59
N VAL A 79 -14.93 -6.82 5.64
CA VAL A 79 -16.11 -5.98 5.83
C VAL A 79 -17.39 -6.79 5.65
N GLU A 80 -18.33 -6.64 6.58
CA GLU A 80 -19.65 -7.25 6.48
C GLU A 80 -20.36 -6.80 5.19
N GLY A 81 -20.83 -7.77 4.39
CA GLY A 81 -21.48 -7.48 3.11
C GLY A 81 -20.56 -6.84 2.05
N GLY A 82 -19.24 -6.78 2.28
CA GLY A 82 -18.25 -6.18 1.38
C GLY A 82 -18.21 -4.65 1.38
N SER A 83 -19.14 -3.99 2.08
CA SER A 83 -19.18 -2.53 2.23
C SER A 83 -20.02 -2.12 3.43
N VAL A 84 -19.48 -1.26 4.28
CA VAL A 84 -20.19 -0.63 5.41
C VAL A 84 -20.03 0.88 5.36
N HIS A 85 -20.99 1.63 5.89
CA HIS A 85 -20.94 3.09 5.89
C HIS A 85 -20.65 3.64 7.29
N LEU A 86 -19.51 4.32 7.45
CA LEU A 86 -19.17 4.99 8.70
C LEU A 86 -19.75 6.39 8.74
N ARG A 87 -20.71 6.63 9.63
CA ARG A 87 -21.38 7.92 9.76
C ARG A 87 -20.51 8.95 10.48
N LYS A 88 -20.32 10.13 9.88
CA LYS A 88 -19.67 11.28 10.54
C LYS A 88 -20.32 11.61 11.89
N GLY A 89 -19.50 11.82 12.91
CA GLY A 89 -19.93 12.02 14.29
C GLY A 89 -20.21 10.72 15.06
N GLY A 90 -20.31 9.58 14.38
CA GLY A 90 -20.49 8.26 14.98
C GLY A 90 -19.30 7.80 15.82
N SER A 91 -19.49 6.71 16.54
CA SER A 91 -18.46 6.06 17.36
C SER A 91 -18.25 4.64 16.87
N VAL A 92 -16.99 4.23 16.78
CA VAL A 92 -16.60 2.86 16.41
C VAL A 92 -15.63 2.28 17.43
N LEU A 93 -15.59 0.95 17.51
CA LEU A 93 -14.63 0.19 18.29
C LEU A 93 -13.53 -0.35 17.37
N LEU A 94 -12.27 -0.08 17.68
CA LEU A 94 -11.13 -0.70 17.01
C LEU A 94 -10.67 -1.91 17.83
N LYS A 95 -10.79 -3.12 17.26
CA LYS A 95 -10.42 -4.38 17.90
C LYS A 95 -9.26 -5.06 17.18
N PRO A 96 -8.37 -5.76 17.88
CA PRO A 96 -7.30 -6.51 17.24
C PRO A 96 -7.84 -7.79 16.59
N GLY A 97 -7.28 -8.18 15.44
CA GLY A 97 -7.56 -9.47 14.80
C GLY A 97 -8.11 -9.32 13.38
N ASP A 98 -8.69 -10.41 12.89
CA ASP A 98 -9.19 -10.62 11.53
C ASP A 98 -10.70 -10.91 11.48
N GLY A 99 -11.42 -10.48 12.52
CA GLY A 99 -12.87 -10.58 12.59
C GLY A 99 -13.59 -9.75 11.51
N ILE A 100 -14.92 -9.89 11.49
CA ILE A 100 -15.77 -9.18 10.53
C ILE A 100 -15.96 -7.74 11.01
N THR A 101 -15.53 -6.80 10.19
CA THR A 101 -15.69 -5.36 10.34
C THR A 101 -17.11 -4.94 10.00
N THR A 102 -17.76 -4.20 10.91
CA THR A 102 -19.10 -3.61 10.75
C THR A 102 -19.02 -2.09 10.80
N ASP A 103 -20.16 -1.39 10.74
CA ASP A 103 -20.24 0.06 10.96
C ASP A 103 -20.00 0.48 12.43
N GLU A 104 -20.01 -0.46 13.38
CA GLU A 104 -19.76 -0.23 14.79
C GLU A 104 -18.38 -0.74 15.27
N THR A 105 -17.88 -1.82 14.68
CA THR A 105 -16.62 -2.48 15.11
C THR A 105 -15.70 -2.72 13.93
N LEU A 106 -14.50 -2.14 13.95
CA LEU A 106 -13.46 -2.34 12.96
C LEU A 106 -12.37 -3.25 13.52
N PHE A 107 -12.10 -4.37 12.84
CA PHE A 107 -10.98 -5.23 13.19
C PHE A 107 -9.70 -4.73 12.51
N ILE A 108 -8.59 -4.71 13.24
CA ILE A 108 -7.29 -4.21 12.76
C ILE A 108 -6.29 -5.37 12.75
N SER A 109 -5.74 -5.64 11.56
CA SER A 109 -4.84 -6.78 11.32
C SER A 109 -3.48 -6.67 12.01
N TYR A 110 -3.15 -5.50 12.56
CA TYR A 110 -1.92 -5.25 13.30
C TYR A 110 -2.22 -4.82 14.75
N PRO A 111 -2.38 -5.79 15.69
CA PRO A 111 -2.74 -5.51 17.09
C PRO A 111 -1.80 -4.57 17.83
N ALA A 112 -0.53 -4.49 17.43
CA ALA A 112 0.44 -3.61 18.04
C ALA A 112 0.08 -2.12 17.87
N LEU A 113 -0.49 -1.73 16.72
CA LEU A 113 -0.97 -0.36 16.49
C LEU A 113 -1.94 0.08 17.58
N LEU A 114 -2.86 -0.81 17.96
CA LEU A 114 -3.85 -0.50 18.99
C LEU A 114 -3.23 -0.28 20.36
N ARG A 115 -2.00 -0.72 20.64
CA ARG A 115 -1.29 -0.43 21.90
C ARG A 115 -0.63 0.95 21.87
N ASP A 116 -0.12 1.34 20.71
CA ASP A 116 0.64 2.57 20.53
C ASP A 116 -0.26 3.82 20.40
N LEU A 117 -1.51 3.62 19.98
CA LEU A 117 -2.50 4.70 19.84
C LEU A 117 -2.93 5.30 21.19
N LYS A 118 -2.91 6.63 21.24
CA LYS A 118 -3.29 7.49 22.37
C LYS A 118 -4.52 8.34 22.02
N LYS A 119 -5.25 8.77 23.06
CA LYS A 119 -6.39 9.69 22.92
C LYS A 119 -5.99 10.94 22.13
N GLY A 120 -6.83 11.36 21.20
CA GLY A 120 -6.62 12.51 20.30
C GLY A 120 -5.83 12.18 19.04
N GLN A 121 -5.19 11.01 18.92
CA GLN A 121 -4.51 10.63 17.68
C GLN A 121 -5.50 10.26 16.58
N ARG A 122 -5.07 10.50 15.34
CA ARG A 122 -5.86 10.27 14.13
C ARG A 122 -5.54 8.92 13.54
N VAL A 123 -6.57 8.21 13.08
CA VAL A 123 -6.46 6.98 12.29
C VAL A 123 -7.15 7.25 10.96
N LEU A 124 -6.38 7.14 9.89
CA LEU A 124 -6.87 7.33 8.52
C LEU A 124 -7.14 5.96 7.91
N LEU A 125 -8.30 5.81 7.29
CA LEU A 125 -8.67 4.62 6.52
C LEU A 125 -8.86 5.03 5.05
N ASP A 126 -8.69 4.05 4.17
CA ASP A 126 -8.91 4.19 2.72
C ASP A 126 -8.18 5.41 2.13
N ASP A 127 -6.85 5.40 2.21
CA ASP A 127 -5.96 6.48 1.75
C ASP A 127 -6.32 7.89 2.25
N GLY A 128 -7.00 7.96 3.40
CA GLY A 128 -7.37 9.21 4.07
C GLY A 128 -8.77 9.72 3.74
N LEU A 129 -9.58 8.97 3.01
CA LEU A 129 -10.99 9.31 2.75
C LEU A 129 -11.84 9.27 4.02
N ILE A 130 -11.51 8.37 4.96
CA ILE A 130 -12.17 8.26 6.25
C ILE A 130 -11.18 8.65 7.35
N LEU A 131 -11.65 9.47 8.30
CA LEU A 131 -10.85 9.93 9.42
C LEU A 131 -11.51 9.59 10.74
N LEU A 132 -10.78 8.85 11.57
CA LEU A 132 -11.14 8.56 12.95
C LEU A 132 -10.23 9.32 13.91
N GLU A 133 -10.74 9.65 15.10
CA GLU A 133 -9.95 10.19 16.20
C GLU A 133 -10.16 9.33 17.45
N VAL A 134 -9.07 8.88 18.06
CA VAL A 134 -9.11 8.04 19.26
C VAL A 134 -9.73 8.84 20.41
N ALA A 135 -10.89 8.39 20.90
CA ALA A 135 -11.61 9.01 22.01
C ALA A 135 -11.22 8.43 23.37
N GLY A 136 -10.80 7.15 23.41
CA GLY A 136 -10.41 6.47 24.64
C GLY A 136 -10.13 4.99 24.42
N ARG A 137 -9.98 4.24 25.52
CA ARG A 137 -9.69 2.81 25.53
C ARG A 137 -10.66 2.06 26.43
N ARG A 138 -11.10 0.88 25.99
CA ARG A 138 -11.81 -0.14 26.78
C ARG A 138 -10.89 -1.35 26.98
N ARG A 139 -11.33 -2.34 27.77
CA ARG A 139 -10.54 -3.55 28.09
C ARG A 139 -10.04 -4.28 26.85
N ASP A 140 -10.86 -4.36 25.80
CA ASP A 140 -10.63 -5.17 24.58
C ASP A 140 -10.59 -4.34 23.28
N ALA A 141 -10.73 -3.01 23.34
CA ALA A 141 -10.86 -2.17 22.16
C ALA A 141 -10.40 -0.72 22.40
N LEU A 142 -10.06 0.00 21.32
CA LEU A 142 -10.04 1.46 21.33
C LEU A 142 -11.39 2.01 20.90
N VAL A 143 -11.82 3.09 21.54
CA VAL A 143 -13.00 3.84 21.09
C VAL A 143 -12.50 4.98 20.21
N ALA A 144 -13.05 5.09 19.01
CA ALA A 144 -12.74 6.18 18.09
C ALA A 144 -14.01 6.87 17.61
N ARG A 145 -13.93 8.19 17.42
CA ARG A 145 -15.01 8.99 16.83
C ARG A 145 -14.73 9.21 15.34
N VAL A 146 -15.75 9.02 14.52
CA VAL A 146 -15.69 9.30 13.09
C VAL A 146 -15.70 10.81 12.88
N LYS A 147 -14.59 11.39 12.44
CA LYS A 147 -14.46 12.81 12.12
C LYS A 147 -14.86 13.09 10.68
N GLU A 148 -14.45 12.24 9.75
CA GLU A 148 -14.93 12.20 8.38
C GLU A 148 -15.39 10.77 8.07
N GLY A 149 -16.63 10.65 7.61
CA GLY A 149 -17.29 9.37 7.32
C GLY A 149 -17.21 9.00 5.85
N GLY A 150 -17.61 7.78 5.52
CA GLY A 150 -17.52 7.26 4.15
C GLY A 150 -17.89 5.79 4.05
N ALA A 151 -17.94 5.29 2.83
CA ALA A 151 -18.02 3.86 2.58
C ALA A 151 -16.65 3.22 2.84
N LEU A 152 -16.63 2.17 3.65
CA LEU A 152 -15.46 1.34 3.91
C LEU A 152 -15.70 0.00 3.24
N THR A 153 -14.81 -0.39 2.32
CA THR A 153 -14.90 -1.62 1.54
C THR A 153 -13.71 -2.53 1.80
N ASP A 154 -13.81 -3.79 1.36
CA ASP A 154 -12.72 -4.78 1.39
C ASP A 154 -11.47 -4.39 0.58
#